data_AF-A0A964ND32-F1
#
_entry.id   AF-A0A964ND32-F1
#
_cell.length_a   1.000
_cell.length_b   1.000
_cell.length_c   1.000
_cell.angle_alpha   90.00
_cell.angle_beta   90.00
_cell.angle_gamma   90.00
#
_symmetry.space_group_name_H-M   'P 1'
#
loop_
_entity.id
_entity.type
_entity.pdbx_description
1 polymer ?
#
loop_
_entity_poly.entity_id
_entity_poly.type
_entity_poly.pdbx_seq_one_letter_code
_entity_poly.pdbx_strand_id
1 'polypeptide(L)'
;KIAIDNGHCNILPSSAFKGMVNAQVARDVWMAKTIRENSSNGLILLAGNGHIQKDIGVYRWLSDTERSRTEVIGFTEGDGDTVKEAEARLYDRTIRVKPFEREDPCKAFTDRNKIQT
;
A
#
# COMPACT_ATOMS: atom_id res chain seq x y z
N LYS A 1 -0.81 6.43 -9.16
CA LYS A 1 -0.09 5.87 -10.33
C LYS A 1 1.25 5.25 -9.93
N ILE A 2 2.19 6.03 -9.37
CA ILE A 2 3.57 5.57 -9.09
C ILE A 2 3.62 4.23 -8.32
N ALA A 3 2.88 4.12 -7.20
CA ALA A 3 2.84 2.87 -6.43
C ALA A 3 2.34 1.66 -7.24
N ILE A 4 1.37 1.87 -8.14
CA ILE A 4 0.86 0.83 -9.03
C ILE A 4 1.91 0.48 -10.09
N ASP A 5 2.56 1.47 -10.69
CA ASP A 5 3.59 1.28 -11.71
C ASP A 5 4.77 0.45 -11.18
N ASN A 6 5.30 0.85 -10.03
CA ASN A 6 6.38 0.16 -9.33
C ASN A 6 5.97 -1.27 -8.94
N GLY A 7 4.76 -1.45 -8.40
CA GLY A 7 4.23 -2.76 -8.03
C GLY A 7 3.97 -3.70 -9.21
N HIS A 8 3.99 -3.18 -10.44
CA HIS A 8 3.87 -3.96 -11.67
C HIS A 8 5.12 -3.84 -12.55
N CYS A 9 6.29 -3.64 -11.93
CA CYS A 9 7.58 -3.64 -12.64
C CYS A 9 7.65 -2.65 -13.82
N ASN A 10 6.85 -1.59 -13.81
CA ASN A 10 6.71 -0.60 -14.89
C ASN A 10 6.32 -1.17 -16.26
N ILE A 11 5.63 -2.32 -16.29
CA ILE A 11 5.23 -3.00 -17.54
C ILE A 11 3.78 -2.71 -17.95
N LEU A 12 2.99 -2.06 -17.09
CA LEU A 12 1.58 -1.81 -17.37
C LEU A 12 1.40 -0.83 -18.55
N PRO A 13 0.46 -1.10 -19.47
CA PRO A 13 0.07 -0.12 -20.47
C PRO A 13 -0.53 1.13 -19.82
N SER A 14 -0.31 2.29 -20.43
CA SER A 14 -0.84 3.57 -19.96
C SER A 14 -2.37 3.54 -19.78
N SER A 15 -3.08 2.82 -20.66
CA SER A 15 -4.52 2.64 -20.65
C SER A 15 -5.06 1.92 -19.40
N ALA A 16 -4.25 1.06 -18.77
CA ALA A 16 -4.66 0.30 -17.58
C ALA A 16 -4.65 1.11 -16.28
N PHE A 17 -3.85 2.18 -16.18
CA PHE A 17 -3.64 2.88 -14.89
C PHE A 17 -4.92 3.44 -14.29
N LYS A 18 -5.80 4.04 -15.10
CA LYS A 18 -7.04 4.64 -14.59
C LYS A 18 -7.92 3.58 -13.92
N GLY A 19 -8.08 2.43 -14.57
CA GLY A 19 -8.85 1.30 -14.02
C GLY A 19 -8.24 0.77 -12.72
N MET A 20 -6.92 0.58 -12.70
CA MET A 20 -6.21 0.07 -11.52
C MET A 20 -6.27 1.05 -10.33
N VAL A 21 -6.08 2.36 -10.57
CA VAL A 21 -6.23 3.38 -9.53
C VAL A 21 -7.65 3.36 -8.96
N ASN A 22 -8.66 3.34 -9.81
CA ASN A 22 -10.05 3.28 -9.36
C ASN A 22 -10.33 2.02 -8.54
N ALA A 23 -9.79 0.86 -8.95
CA ALA A 23 -9.95 -0.39 -8.21
C ALA A 23 -9.27 -0.35 -6.84
N GLN A 24 -8.06 0.22 -6.73
CA GLN A 24 -7.37 0.39 -5.45
C GLN A 24 -8.15 1.34 -4.53
N VAL A 25 -8.58 2.49 -5.04
CA VAL A 25 -9.39 3.46 -4.27
C VAL A 25 -10.71 2.84 -3.80
N ALA A 26 -11.40 2.10 -4.66
CA ALA A 26 -12.66 1.46 -4.29
C ALA A 26 -12.48 0.45 -3.14
N ARG A 27 -11.39 -0.34 -3.17
CA ARG A 27 -11.03 -1.25 -2.06
C ARG A 27 -10.76 -0.49 -0.77
N ASP A 28 -10.00 0.60 -0.85
CA ASP A 28 -9.65 1.41 0.33
C ASP A 28 -10.88 2.06 0.97
N VAL A 29 -11.79 2.60 0.16
CA VAL A 29 -13.06 3.16 0.62
C VAL A 29 -13.91 2.09 1.29
N TRP A 30 -13.97 0.89 0.71
CA TRP A 30 -14.72 -0.22 1.30
C TRP A 30 -14.12 -0.68 2.63
N MET A 31 -12.80 -0.82 2.73
CA MET A 31 -12.13 -1.15 3.98
C MET A 31 -12.38 -0.08 5.06
N ALA A 32 -12.33 1.20 4.70
CA ALA A 32 -12.65 2.29 5.64
C ALA A 32 -14.10 2.22 6.13
N LYS A 33 -15.06 1.93 5.23
CA LYS A 33 -16.45 1.68 5.61
C LYS A 33 -16.56 0.51 6.58
N THR A 34 -15.87 -0.61 6.32
CA THR A 34 -15.86 -1.78 7.21
C THR A 34 -15.30 -1.43 8.60
N ILE A 35 -14.21 -0.66 8.68
CA ILE A 35 -13.66 -0.19 9.97
C ILE A 35 -14.72 0.61 10.74
N ARG A 36 -15.38 1.57 10.08
CA ARG A 36 -16.41 2.41 10.70
C ARG A 36 -17.56 1.60 11.30
N GLU A 37 -17.98 0.57 10.60
CA GLU A 37 -19.12 -0.27 10.99
C GLU A 37 -18.79 -1.29 12.08
N ASN A 38 -17.52 -1.62 12.30
CA ASN A 38 -17.12 -2.76 13.14
C ASN A 38 -16.11 -2.41 14.27
N SER A 39 -15.69 -1.15 14.41
CA SER A 39 -14.63 -0.75 15.36
C SER A 39 -15.11 -0.44 16.79
N SER A 40 -16.38 -0.70 17.14
CA SER A 40 -16.95 -0.37 18.45
C SER A 40 -16.19 -0.99 19.64
N ASN A 41 -15.67 -2.21 19.47
CA ASN A 41 -14.87 -2.93 20.47
C ASN A 41 -13.37 -2.99 20.10
N GLY A 42 -12.91 -2.14 19.18
CA GLY A 42 -11.60 -2.27 18.55
C GLY A 42 -11.61 -3.26 17.37
N LEU A 43 -10.71 -3.03 16.41
CA LEU A 43 -10.59 -3.83 15.20
C LEU A 43 -9.13 -3.77 14.70
N ILE A 44 -8.67 -4.87 14.11
CA ILE A 44 -7.39 -4.92 13.39
C ILE A 44 -7.69 -5.13 11.91
N LEU A 45 -7.25 -4.19 11.08
CA LEU A 45 -7.22 -4.37 9.63
C LEU A 45 -5.85 -4.95 9.24
N LEU A 46 -5.84 -6.16 8.69
CA LEU A 46 -4.67 -6.74 8.03
C LEU A 46 -4.78 -6.53 6.53
N ALA A 47 -3.91 -5.71 5.95
CA ALA A 47 -3.89 -5.42 4.52
C ALA A 47 -2.45 -5.17 4.04
N GLY A 48 -2.24 -5.20 2.72
CA GLY A 48 -0.93 -4.89 2.15
C GLY A 48 -0.49 -3.45 2.45
N ASN A 49 0.82 -3.22 2.57
CA ASN A 49 1.38 -1.91 2.91
C ASN A 49 0.82 -0.75 2.08
N GLY A 50 0.64 -0.93 0.76
CA GLY A 50 0.08 0.10 -0.11
C GLY A 50 -1.36 0.51 0.24
N HIS A 51 -2.12 -0.34 0.92
CA HIS A 51 -3.48 -0.06 1.39
C HIS A 51 -3.51 0.63 2.75
N ILE A 52 -2.46 0.51 3.57
CA ILE A 52 -2.44 1.11 4.92
C ILE A 52 -1.62 2.40 5.00
N GLN A 53 -0.83 2.75 3.97
CA GLN A 53 -0.05 3.99 3.94
C GLN A 53 -0.95 5.22 4.17
N LYS A 54 -0.49 6.14 5.02
CA LYS A 54 -1.25 7.34 5.42
C LYS A 54 -1.55 8.32 4.29
N ASP A 55 -0.74 8.33 3.24
CA ASP A 55 -0.78 9.28 2.13
C ASP A 55 -1.64 8.83 0.94
N ILE A 56 -1.92 7.53 0.80
CA ILE A 56 -2.69 7.00 -0.34
C ILE A 56 -3.76 5.97 0.02
N GLY A 57 -3.64 5.28 1.15
CA GLY A 57 -4.48 4.12 1.49
C GLY A 57 -5.75 4.44 2.31
N VAL A 58 -6.23 3.42 3.02
CA VAL A 58 -7.43 3.41 3.87
C VAL A 58 -7.47 4.60 4.84
N TYR A 59 -6.33 4.97 5.43
CA TYR A 59 -6.23 6.06 6.41
C TYR A 59 -6.79 7.40 5.87
N ARG A 60 -6.69 7.64 4.55
CA ARG A 60 -7.25 8.85 3.93
C ARG A 60 -8.77 8.89 3.88
N TRP A 61 -9.43 7.74 4.00
CA TRP A 61 -10.89 7.62 3.95
C TRP A 61 -11.53 7.55 5.34
N LEU A 62 -10.72 7.52 6.39
CA LEU A 62 -11.14 7.70 7.76
C LEU A 62 -11.42 9.18 8.06
N SER A 63 -12.42 9.43 8.89
CA SER A 63 -12.70 10.73 9.51
C SER A 63 -11.60 11.10 10.51
N ASP A 64 -11.51 12.38 10.90
CA ASP A 64 -10.49 12.82 11.85
C ASP A 64 -10.63 12.13 13.22
N THR A 65 -11.87 11.85 13.65
CA THR A 65 -12.13 11.07 14.86
C THR A 65 -11.61 9.64 14.73
N GLU A 66 -11.86 8.96 13.61
CA GLU A 66 -11.35 7.61 13.36
C GLU A 66 -9.82 7.59 13.30
N ARG A 67 -9.22 8.55 12.59
CA ARG A 67 -7.76 8.70 12.49
C ARG A 67 -7.11 8.90 13.86
N SER A 68 -7.68 9.73 14.72
CA SER A 68 -7.14 10.00 16.06
C SER A 68 -7.08 8.76 16.96
N ARG A 69 -7.83 7.72 16.62
CA ARG A 69 -7.90 6.44 17.34
C ARG A 69 -7.24 5.29 16.57
N THR A 70 -6.57 5.57 15.47
CA THR A 70 -5.97 4.57 14.59
C THR A 70 -4.45 4.65 14.68
N GLU A 71 -3.80 3.53 14.97
CA GLU A 71 -2.35 3.37 14.80
C GLU A 71 -2.07 2.62 13.49
N VAL A 72 -1.23 3.20 12.63
CA VAL A 72 -0.83 2.57 11.36
C VAL A 72 0.55 1.95 11.51
N ILE A 73 0.62 0.62 11.39
CA ILE A 73 1.87 -0.15 11.54
C ILE A 73 2.27 -0.75 10.20
N GLY A 74 3.37 -0.29 9.62
CA GLY A 74 3.95 -0.84 8.39
C GLY A 74 4.94 -1.96 8.66
N PHE A 75 4.95 -3.00 7.82
CA PHE A 75 5.95 -4.07 7.86
C PHE A 75 6.85 -4.01 6.63
N THR A 76 8.13 -3.73 6.80
CA THR A 76 9.04 -3.52 5.66
C THR A 76 10.29 -4.38 5.77
N GLU A 77 10.95 -4.59 4.62
CA GLU A 77 12.23 -5.30 4.53
C GLU A 77 13.34 -4.26 4.27
N GLY A 78 14.45 -4.34 5.02
CA GLY A 78 15.63 -3.50 4.80
C GLY A 78 16.33 -3.01 6.07
N ASP A 79 17.52 -2.43 5.89
CA ASP A 79 18.46 -2.03 6.95
C ASP A 79 18.97 -0.57 6.84
N GLY A 80 18.59 0.19 5.82
CA GLY A 80 19.10 1.55 5.54
C GLY A 80 18.35 2.72 6.22
N ASP A 81 19.07 3.83 6.49
CA ASP A 81 18.55 5.02 7.20
C ASP A 81 17.63 5.92 6.36
N THR A 82 17.88 6.07 5.05
CA THR A 82 17.04 6.90 4.15
C THR A 82 15.62 6.34 3.99
N VAL A 83 15.48 5.02 4.11
CA VAL A 83 14.19 4.32 4.11
C VAL A 83 13.39 4.68 5.36
N LYS A 84 14.06 4.91 6.50
CA LYS A 84 13.40 5.21 7.79
C LYS A 84 12.65 6.53 7.77
N GLU A 85 13.21 7.57 7.15
CA GLU A 85 12.57 8.89 7.09
C GLU A 85 11.31 8.88 6.22
N ALA A 86 11.35 8.16 5.09
CA ALA A 86 10.17 8.00 4.23
C ALA A 86 9.07 7.22 4.96
N GLU A 87 9.43 6.13 5.62
CA GLU A 87 8.50 5.30 6.39
C GLU A 87 7.82 6.05 7.54
N ALA A 88 8.56 6.94 8.23
CA ALA A 88 8.01 7.76 9.32
C ALA A 88 6.90 8.72 8.85
N ARG A 89 6.84 9.06 7.56
CA ARG A 89 5.73 9.85 6.98
C ARG A 89 4.53 8.99 6.63
N LEU A 90 4.75 7.70 6.39
CA LEU A 90 3.76 6.75 5.88
C LEU A 90 3.06 5.95 6.98
N TYR A 91 3.74 5.75 8.12
CA TYR A 91 3.31 4.89 9.23
C TYR A 91 3.57 5.57 10.57
N ASP A 92 2.80 5.22 11.60
CA ASP A 92 3.11 5.59 13.00
C ASP A 92 4.27 4.76 13.54
N ARG A 93 4.29 3.49 13.17
CA ARG A 93 5.34 2.55 13.54
C ARG A 93 5.71 1.68 12.35
N THR A 94 6.98 1.31 12.27
CA THR A 94 7.47 0.38 11.26
C THR A 94 8.17 -0.78 11.93
N ILE A 95 7.74 -2.00 11.59
CA ILE A 95 8.41 -3.23 11.99
C ILE A 95 9.24 -3.68 10.80
N ARG A 96 10.58 -3.56 10.94
CA ARG A 96 11.51 -4.01 9.91
C ARG A 96 11.88 -5.46 10.16
N VAL A 97 11.75 -6.27 9.12
CA VAL A 97 12.16 -7.66 9.13
C VAL A 97 13.37 -7.84 8.20
N LYS A 98 14.16 -8.88 8.48
CA LYS A 98 15.27 -9.24 7.58
C LYS A 98 14.70 -9.59 6.20
N PRO A 99 15.25 -9.05 5.10
CA PRO A 99 14.81 -9.43 3.77
C PRO A 99 14.84 -10.94 3.57
N PHE A 100 13.76 -11.50 3.03
CA PHE A 100 13.73 -12.89 2.63
C PHE A 100 14.40 -13.08 1.26
N GLU A 101 15.30 -14.05 1.14
CA GLU A 101 15.96 -14.35 -0.13
C GLU A 101 14.96 -14.98 -1.11
N ARG A 102 14.68 -14.26 -2.20
CA ARG A 102 13.77 -14.68 -3.26
C ARG A 102 14.28 -14.19 -4.60
N GLU A 103 13.93 -14.91 -5.66
CA GLU A 103 14.18 -14.41 -7.01
C GLU A 103 13.41 -13.10 -7.25
N ASP A 104 14.01 -12.21 -8.04
CA ASP A 104 13.36 -10.96 -8.46
C ASP A 104 12.02 -11.28 -9.16
N PRO A 105 10.87 -10.85 -8.58
CA PRO A 105 9.56 -11.12 -9.18
C PRO A 105 9.39 -10.46 -10.55
N CYS A 106 10.17 -9.42 -10.87
CA CYS A 106 10.10 -8.74 -12.15
C CYS A 106 10.75 -9.53 -13.29
N LYS A 107 11.63 -10.51 -13.01
CA LYS A 107 12.25 -11.35 -14.03
C LYS A 107 11.23 -12.14 -14.87
N ALA A 108 10.09 -12.52 -14.30
CA ALA A 108 9.03 -13.20 -15.04
C ALA A 108 8.44 -12.37 -16.21
N PHE A 109 8.78 -11.09 -16.30
CA PHE A 109 8.26 -10.15 -17.29
C PHE A 109 9.33 -9.58 -18.23
N THR A 110 10.61 -9.96 -18.11
CA THR A 110 11.70 -9.40 -18.92
C THR A 110 11.58 -9.72 -20.41
N ASP A 111 10.93 -10.84 -20.77
CA ASP A 111 10.69 -11.24 -22.16
C ASP A 111 9.33 -10.78 -22.71
N ARG A 112 8.50 -10.14 -21.87
CA ARG A 112 7.21 -9.59 -22.31
C ARG A 112 7.44 -8.16 -22.79
N ASN A 113 7.52 -7.99 -24.12
CA ASN A 113 7.49 -6.67 -24.74
C ASN A 113 6.40 -5.81 -24.09
N LYS A 114 6.76 -4.58 -23.69
CA LYS A 114 5.83 -3.58 -23.14
C LYS A 114 4.60 -3.57 -24.04
N ILE A 115 3.44 -4.03 -23.53
CA ILE A 115 2.20 -4.01 -24.29
C ILE A 115 1.84 -2.53 -24.44
N GLN A 116 2.25 -1.92 -25.55
CA GLN A 116 1.88 -0.57 -25.93
C GLN A 116 0.59 -0.67 -26.74
N THR A 117 -0.55 -0.48 -26.06
CA THR A 117 -1.83 -0.11 -26.67
C THR A 117 -2.54 0.90 -25.80
#